data_AF-A0A374TQL2-F1
#
_entry.id   AF-A0A374TQL2-F1
#
_cell.length_a   1.000
_cell.length_b   1.000
_cell.length_c   1.000
_cell.angle_alpha   90.00
_cell.angle_beta   90.00
_cell.angle_gamma   90.00
#
_symmetry.space_group_name_H-M   'P 1'
#
loop_
_entity.id
_entity.type
_entity.pdbx_description
1 polymer ?
#
loop_
_entity_poly.entity_id
_entity_poly.type
_entity_poly.pdbx_seq_one_letter_code
_entity_poly.pdbx_strand_id
1 'polypeptide(L)'
;MADSMVREAERALRLGQTARSPDYHVRGKVMAVKDGAYQVRLSAAENLTACSRYCDAKVGDTVLVLVMSSGQCAAIAKLIK
;
A
#
# COMPACT_ATOMS: atom_id res chain seq x y z
N MET A 1 24.13 -6.24 -35.56
CA MET A 1 24.62 -5.97 -34.18
C MET A 1 23.70 -5.03 -33.41
N ALA A 2 23.17 -3.95 -34.00
CA ALA A 2 22.24 -3.04 -33.32
C ALA A 2 20.92 -3.69 -32.84
N ASP A 3 20.35 -4.61 -33.61
CA ASP A 3 19.11 -5.33 -33.25
C ASP A 3 19.20 -6.17 -31.98
N SER A 4 20.39 -6.70 -31.64
CA SER A 4 20.56 -7.51 -30.43
C SER A 4 20.48 -6.65 -29.17
N MET A 5 21.11 -5.47 -29.22
CA MET A 5 21.14 -4.53 -28.10
C MET A 5 19.76 -3.96 -27.81
N VAL A 6 18.96 -3.71 -28.84
CA VAL A 6 17.58 -3.21 -28.68
C VAL A 6 16.71 -4.27 -27.98
N ARG A 7 16.80 -5.54 -28.39
CA ARG A 7 16.02 -6.64 -27.78
C ARG A 7 16.45 -6.94 -26.35
N GLU A 8 17.74 -6.85 -26.06
CA GLU A 8 18.28 -7.02 -24.70
C GLU A 8 17.84 -5.88 -23.77
N ALA A 9 17.84 -4.64 -24.27
CA ALA A 9 17.34 -3.47 -23.54
C ALA A 9 15.82 -3.57 -23.27
N GLU A 10 15.02 -3.96 -24.26
CA GLU A 10 13.58 -4.19 -24.09
C GLU A 10 13.28 -5.31 -23.08
N ARG A 11 14.07 -6.39 -23.11
CA ARG A 11 13.93 -7.51 -22.17
C ARG A 11 14.32 -7.09 -20.74
N ALA A 12 15.38 -6.30 -20.58
CA ALA A 12 15.79 -5.75 -19.30
C ALA A 12 14.76 -4.75 -18.74
N LEU A 13 14.17 -3.90 -19.60
CA LEU A 13 13.08 -3.00 -19.21
C LEU A 13 11.81 -3.76 -18.77
N ARG A 14 11.46 -4.83 -19.48
CA ARG A 14 10.34 -5.71 -19.10
C ARG A 14 10.59 -6.51 -17.82
N LEU A 15 11.84 -6.87 -17.54
CA LEU A 15 12.22 -7.54 -16.29
C LEU A 15 12.35 -6.55 -15.11
N GLY A 16 12.76 -5.31 -15.38
CA GLY A 16 12.79 -4.21 -14.41
C GLY A 16 11.40 -3.68 -14.05
N GLN A 17 10.41 -3.96 -14.88
CA GLN A 17 9.00 -3.95 -14.51
C GLN A 17 8.68 -5.20 -13.68
N THR A 18 9.34 -5.36 -12.53
CA THR A 18 8.81 -6.23 -11.47
C THR A 18 7.34 -5.88 -11.34
N ALA A 19 6.44 -6.84 -11.56
CA ALA A 19 5.00 -6.63 -11.56
C ALA A 19 4.62 -5.89 -10.28
N ARG A 20 4.54 -4.57 -10.36
CA ARG A 20 4.18 -3.73 -9.23
C ARG A 20 2.75 -4.11 -8.96
N SER A 21 2.51 -4.74 -7.81
CA SER A 21 1.16 -5.04 -7.37
C SER A 21 0.35 -3.77 -7.51
N PRO A 22 -0.75 -3.78 -8.28
CA PRO A 22 -1.52 -2.56 -8.54
C PRO A 22 -1.99 -1.99 -7.21
N ASP A 23 -2.16 -0.67 -7.18
CA ASP A 23 -2.75 0.00 -6.04
C ASP A 23 -4.10 -0.66 -5.69
N TYR A 24 -4.29 -1.01 -4.43
CA TYR A 24 -5.48 -1.73 -3.99
C TYR A 24 -6.03 -1.20 -2.69
N HIS A 25 -7.33 -1.40 -2.50
CA HIS A 25 -8.03 -1.03 -1.30
C HIS A 25 -8.23 -2.24 -0.40
N VAL A 26 -7.98 -2.07 0.89
CA VAL A 26 -8.17 -3.10 1.90
C VAL A 26 -8.74 -2.47 3.17
N ARG A 27 -9.53 -3.24 3.91
CA ARG A 27 -9.99 -2.81 5.23
C ARG A 27 -8.89 -3.07 6.26
N GLY A 28 -8.86 -2.25 7.30
CA GLY A 28 -7.98 -2.47 8.43
C GLY A 28 -8.55 -1.86 9.69
N LYS A 29 -8.04 -2.32 10.84
CA LYS A 29 -8.42 -1.79 12.15
C LYS A 29 -7.30 -0.92 12.70
N VAL A 30 -7.61 0.29 13.14
CA VAL A 30 -6.63 1.16 13.79
C VAL A 30 -6.31 0.58 15.16
N MET A 31 -5.06 0.20 15.38
CA MET A 31 -4.59 -0.40 16.63
C MET A 31 -3.85 0.59 17.52
N ALA A 32 -3.17 1.58 16.92
CA ALA A 32 -2.52 2.68 17.63
C ALA A 32 -2.33 3.89 16.71
N VAL A 33 -1.97 5.03 17.31
CA VAL A 33 -1.49 6.21 16.61
C VAL A 33 -0.07 6.49 17.13
N LYS A 34 0.92 6.49 16.24
CA LYS A 34 2.33 6.72 16.59
C LYS A 34 2.97 7.61 15.53
N ASP A 35 3.74 8.60 15.97
CA ASP A 35 4.54 9.48 15.09
C ASP A 35 3.73 10.11 13.94
N GLY A 36 2.48 10.48 14.23
CA GLY A 36 1.58 11.07 13.23
C GLY A 36 0.99 10.07 12.21
N ALA A 37 1.25 8.77 12.34
CA ALA A 37 0.70 7.71 11.50
C ALA A 37 -0.26 6.80 12.27
N TYR A 38 -1.20 6.16 11.55
CA TYR A 38 -2.01 5.08 12.09
C TYR A 38 -1.27 3.75 11.98
N GLN A 39 -1.21 3.00 13.08
CA GLN A 39 -0.77 1.62 13.07
C GLN A 39 -2.00 0.75 12.81
N VAL A 40 -2.17 0.30 11.57
CA VAL A 40 -3.36 -0.40 11.10
C VAL A 40 -3.03 -1.89 10.98
N ARG A 41 -3.86 -2.74 11.58
CA ARG A 41 -3.86 -4.18 11.27
C ARG A 41 -4.74 -4.39 10.06
N LEU A 42 -4.14 -4.72 8.92
CA LEU A 42 -4.87 -4.93 7.67
C LEU A 42 -5.66 -6.26 7.74
N SER A 43 -6.82 -6.34 7.10
CA SER A 43 -7.58 -7.60 7.08
C SER A 43 -6.91 -8.67 6.21
N ALA A 44 -6.11 -8.27 5.23
CA ALA A 44 -5.37 -9.18 4.35
C ALA A 44 -3.98 -9.58 4.89
N ALA A 45 -3.52 -8.95 5.97
CA ALA A 45 -2.21 -9.21 6.56
C ALA A 45 -2.26 -9.00 8.08
N GLU A 46 -1.83 -9.99 8.86
CA GLU A 46 -1.89 -9.94 10.32
C GLU A 46 -0.92 -8.91 10.96
N ASN A 47 0.00 -8.38 10.15
CA ASN A 47 1.00 -7.41 10.57
C ASN A 47 0.38 -6.02 10.79
N LEU A 48 1.00 -5.27 11.73
CA LEU A 48 0.73 -3.85 11.89
C LEU A 48 1.49 -3.07 10.82
N THR A 49 0.78 -2.22 10.09
CA THR A 49 1.36 -1.36 9.05
C THR A 49 1.14 0.09 9.41
N ALA A 50 2.18 0.90 9.30
CA ALA A 50 2.10 2.34 9.50
C ALA A 50 1.50 2.99 8.25
N CYS A 51 0.29 3.55 8.38
CA CYS A 51 -0.42 4.22 7.31
C CYS A 51 -0.58 5.71 7.59
N SER A 52 -0.40 6.51 6.54
CA SER A 52 -0.63 7.95 6.59
C SER A 52 -2.09 8.27 6.93
N ARG A 53 -2.31 9.35 7.68
CA ARG A 53 -3.63 9.74 8.19
C ARG A 53 -4.29 10.75 7.24
N TYR A 54 -5.25 10.30 6.45
CA TYR A 54 -6.06 11.18 5.58
C TYR A 54 -7.55 11.23 5.99
N CYS A 55 -7.91 10.53 7.05
CA CYS A 55 -9.23 10.59 7.67
C CYS A 55 -9.09 10.72 9.19
N ASP A 56 -10.15 11.22 9.84
CA ASP A 56 -10.24 11.24 11.30
C ASP A 56 -10.83 9.92 11.82
N ALA A 57 -9.96 9.08 12.38
CA ALA A 57 -10.28 7.81 13.01
C ALA A 57 -9.56 7.66 14.36
N LYS A 58 -10.17 6.91 15.28
CA LYS A 58 -9.61 6.57 16.60
C LYS A 58 -9.20 5.11 16.68
N VAL A 59 -8.39 4.78 17.69
CA VAL A 59 -8.04 3.38 17.99
C VAL A 59 -9.32 2.56 18.18
N GLY A 60 -9.37 1.41 17.52
CA GLY A 60 -10.53 0.54 17.48
C GLY A 60 -11.44 0.71 16.27
N ASP A 61 -11.37 1.86 15.58
CA ASP A 61 -12.15 2.09 14.36
C ASP A 61 -11.66 1.20 13.21
N THR A 62 -12.60 0.83 12.33
CA THR A 62 -12.29 0.23 11.04
C THR A 62 -12.11 1.33 10.00
N VAL A 63 -11.04 1.25 9.21
CA VAL A 63 -10.71 2.21 8.15
C VAL A 63 -10.55 1.49 6.81
N LEU A 64 -10.82 2.23 5.73
CA LEU A 64 -10.42 1.86 4.39
C LEU A 64 -8.98 2.35 4.17
N VAL A 65 -8.12 1.43 3.75
CA VAL A 65 -6.71 1.68 3.47
C VAL A 65 -6.45 1.53 1.97
N LEU A 66 -5.80 2.53 1.39
CA LEU A 66 -5.17 2.42 0.07
C LEU A 66 -3.73 1.93 0.28
N VAL A 67 -3.40 0.78 -0.29
CA VAL A 67 -2.03 0.28 -0.37
C VAL A 67 -1.52 0.57 -1.78
N MET A 68 -0.49 1.40 -1.86
CA MET A 68 0.12 1.79 -3.11
C MET A 68 1.11 0.72 -3.56
N SER A 69 1.30 0.62 -4.86
CA SER A 69 2.32 -0.21 -5.52
C SER A 69 3.75 0.08 -5.06
N SER A 70 4.01 1.23 -4.45
CA SER A 70 5.27 1.59 -3.80
C SER A 70 5.49 0.90 -2.45
N GLY A 71 4.49 0.20 -1.92
CA GLY A 71 4.51 -0.41 -0.57
C GLY A 71 4.07 0.56 0.54
N GLN A 72 3.78 1.82 0.21
CA GLN A 72 3.24 2.79 1.16
C GLN A 72 1.73 2.57 1.36
N CYS A 73 1.20 2.95 2.52
CA CYS A 73 -0.23 2.88 2.79
C CYS A 73 -0.80 4.18 3.38
N ALA A 74 -2.08 4.40 3.11
CA ALA A 74 -2.85 5.56 3.55
C ALA A 74 -4.23 5.13 4.05
N ALA A 75 -4.60 5.54 5.25
CA ALA A 75 -5.97 5.42 5.74
C ALA A 75 -6.79 6.59 5.21
N ILE A 76 -7.72 6.31 4.30
CA ILE A 76 -8.42 7.33 3.50
C ILE A 76 -9.87 7.55 3.91
N ALA A 77 -10.49 6.59 4.59
CA ALA A 77 -11.86 6.74 5.07
C ALA A 77 -12.09 5.93 6.34
N LYS A 78 -12.89 6.47 7.27
CA LYS A 78 -13.43 5.72 8.38
C LYS A 78 -14.69 4.98 7.94
N LEU A 79 -14.78 3.69 8.25
CA LEU A 79 -15.98 2.90 7.98
C LEU A 79 -16.87 2.92 9.23
N ILE A 80 -18.04 3.53 9.09
CA ILE A 80 -19.08 3.55 10.12
C ILE A 80 -19.90 2.27 9.94
N LYS A 81 -20.15 1.56 11.04
CA LYS A 81 -21.13 0.47 11.10
C LYS A 81 -22.48 1.03 11.48
#